data_AF-A0A5C6M6L6-F1
#
_entry.id   AF-A0A5C6M6L6-F1
#
_cell.length_a   1.000
_cell.length_b   1.000
_cell.length_c   1.000
_cell.angle_alpha   90.00
_cell.angle_beta   90.00
_cell.angle_gamma   90.00
#
_symmetry.space_group_name_H-M   'P 1'
#
loop_
_entity.id
_entity.type
_entity.pdbx_description
1 polymer ?
#
loop_
_entity_poly.entity_id
_entity_poly.type
_entity_poly.pdbx_seq_one_letter_code
_entity_poly.pdbx_strand_id
1 'polypeptide(L)'
;MFSSHSKWRSLVVKNPKARKGFNPETVDRTKVKNHKRAKLLKRIFKIDVGTCPVCGGDLVIGGAIQDPAEIRRYLHHVGIEEHPPPVAPARNEQMELVGLGYVDELEVQVHPNYE
;
A
#
# COMPACT_ATOMS: atom_id res chain seq x y z
N MET A 1 -14.17 29.58 -15.35
CA MET A 1 -13.12 28.69 -14.80
C MET A 1 -13.62 28.11 -13.48
N PHE A 2 -13.80 26.79 -13.38
CA PHE A 2 -14.42 26.10 -12.24
C PHE A 2 -13.45 25.94 -11.04
N SER A 3 -12.85 27.04 -10.60
CA SER A 3 -11.97 27.07 -9.42
C SER A 3 -12.75 26.73 -8.15
N SER A 4 -12.06 26.23 -7.12
CA SER A 4 -12.64 25.79 -5.84
C SER A 4 -13.48 26.84 -5.11
N HIS A 5 -13.27 28.13 -5.41
CA HIS A 5 -14.02 29.26 -4.85
C HIS A 5 -15.00 29.92 -5.83
N SER A 6 -15.20 29.34 -7.02
CA SER A 6 -16.14 29.90 -7.99
C SER A 6 -17.60 29.59 -7.60
N LYS A 7 -18.50 30.56 -7.83
CA LYS A 7 -19.95 30.40 -7.60
C LYS A 7 -20.54 29.21 -8.35
N TRP A 8 -19.93 28.83 -9.48
CA TRP A 8 -20.34 27.73 -10.36
C TRP A 8 -19.98 26.34 -9.82
N ARG A 9 -19.16 26.24 -8.76
CA ARG A 9 -18.73 24.94 -8.20
C ARG A 9 -19.89 24.11 -7.66
N SER A 10 -20.89 24.74 -7.05
CA SER A 10 -22.07 24.05 -6.51
C SER A 10 -22.93 23.39 -7.59
N LEU A 11 -22.88 23.92 -8.83
CA LEU A 11 -23.59 23.38 -9.99
C LEU A 11 -22.82 22.24 -10.68
N VAL A 12 -21.50 22.16 -10.48
CA VAL A 12 -20.66 21.06 -10.99
C VAL A 12 -20.77 19.81 -10.10
N VAL A 13 -20.93 20.00 -8.78
CA VAL A 13 -21.07 18.88 -7.84
C VAL A 13 -22.50 18.35 -7.92
N LYS A 14 -22.67 17.12 -8.44
CA LYS A 14 -23.99 16.49 -8.70
C LYS A 14 -24.94 16.38 -7.49
N ASN A 15 -24.49 16.67 -6.26
CA ASN A 15 -25.35 16.89 -5.09
C ASN A 15 -24.50 17.45 -3.91
N PRO A 16 -24.48 18.77 -3.64
CA PRO A 16 -23.66 19.34 -2.58
C PRO A 16 -24.17 19.02 -1.17
N LYS A 17 -25.46 18.68 -1.01
CA LYS A 17 -26.08 18.33 0.28
C LYS A 17 -25.98 16.83 0.61
N ALA A 18 -25.75 15.98 -0.40
CA ALA A 18 -25.44 14.58 -0.14
C ALA A 18 -24.04 14.50 0.48
N ARG A 19 -24.00 14.34 1.80
CA ARG A 19 -22.82 13.80 2.46
C ARG A 19 -22.56 12.42 1.85
N LYS A 20 -21.66 12.32 0.86
CA LYS A 20 -21.00 11.05 0.51
C LYS A 20 -19.98 10.72 1.61
N GLY A 21 -20.45 10.63 2.84
CA GLY A 21 -19.71 9.98 3.90
C GLY A 21 -19.87 8.48 3.73
N PHE A 22 -18.78 7.74 3.78
CA PHE A 22 -18.87 6.33 4.13
C PHE A 22 -19.42 6.28 5.55
N ASN A 23 -20.70 5.91 5.71
CA ASN A 23 -21.26 5.64 7.03
C ASN A 23 -21.02 4.16 7.35
N PRO A 24 -20.04 3.81 8.22
CA PRO A 24 -19.68 2.43 8.53
C PRO A 24 -20.81 1.62 9.16
N GLU A 25 -21.82 2.27 9.77
CA GLU A 25 -22.96 1.63 10.43
C GLU A 25 -24.02 1.15 9.42
N THR A 26 -24.16 1.87 8.29
CA THR A 26 -25.07 1.50 7.19
C THR A 26 -24.52 0.42 6.27
N VAL A 27 -23.27 0.00 6.51
CA VAL A 27 -22.62 -1.01 5.68
C VAL A 27 -23.06 -2.39 6.13
N ASP A 28 -23.83 -3.06 5.28
CA ASP A 28 -24.12 -4.48 5.44
C ASP A 28 -22.83 -5.30 5.37
N ARG A 29 -22.28 -5.60 6.55
CA ARG A 29 -21.02 -6.34 6.73
C ARG A 29 -21.09 -7.75 6.15
N THR A 30 -22.29 -8.32 5.97
CA THR A 30 -22.46 -9.64 5.33
C THR A 30 -22.21 -9.57 3.82
N LYS A 31 -22.38 -8.41 3.18
CA LYS A 31 -22.12 -8.17 1.75
C LYS A 31 -20.74 -7.59 1.46
N VAL A 32 -20.05 -7.03 2.44
CA VAL A 32 -18.65 -6.60 2.26
C VAL A 32 -17.73 -7.81 2.35
N LYS A 33 -17.70 -8.59 1.27
CA LYS A 33 -16.56 -9.46 1.02
C LYS A 33 -15.31 -8.57 1.07
N ASN A 34 -14.31 -8.93 1.87
CA ASN A 34 -13.07 -8.15 2.12
C ASN A 34 -12.15 -8.04 0.88
N HIS A 35 -12.71 -7.90 -0.32
CA HIS A 35 -12.02 -7.65 -1.58
C HIS A 35 -11.35 -6.27 -1.64
N LYS A 36 -11.46 -5.41 -0.62
CA LYS A 36 -10.79 -4.09 -0.64
C LYS A 36 -9.28 -4.24 -0.82
N ARG A 37 -8.66 -5.20 -0.12
CA ARG A 37 -7.22 -5.51 -0.27
C ARG A 37 -6.90 -6.14 -1.62
N ALA A 38 -7.65 -7.16 -2.04
CA ALA A 38 -7.47 -7.80 -3.35
C ALA A 38 -7.58 -6.82 -4.52
N LYS A 39 -8.60 -5.96 -4.51
CA LYS A 39 -8.83 -4.93 -5.54
C LYS A 39 -7.73 -3.88 -5.55
N LEU A 40 -7.18 -3.54 -4.37
CA LEU A 40 -6.09 -2.59 -4.26
C LEU A 40 -4.78 -3.17 -4.83
N LEU A 41 -4.46 -4.41 -4.47
CA LEU A 41 -3.29 -5.13 -5.00
C LEU A 41 -3.36 -5.24 -6.54
N LYS A 42 -4.53 -5.60 -7.08
CA LYS A 42 -4.73 -5.67 -8.54
C LYS A 42 -4.59 -4.31 -9.22
N ARG A 43 -5.02 -3.23 -8.58
CA ARG A 43 -4.95 -1.88 -9.16
C ARG A 43 -3.54 -1.30 -9.12
N ILE A 44 -2.87 -1.38 -7.97
CA ILE A 44 -1.59 -0.70 -7.73
C ILE A 44 -0.42 -1.55 -8.21
N PHE A 45 -0.39 -2.81 -7.79
CA PHE A 45 0.73 -3.72 -8.06
C PHE A 45 0.48 -4.63 -9.26
N LYS A 46 -0.72 -4.59 -9.87
CA LYS A 46 -1.13 -5.51 -10.94
C LYS A 46 -1.12 -6.98 -10.52
N ILE A 47 -1.26 -7.26 -9.22
CA ILE A 47 -1.31 -8.61 -8.66
C ILE A 47 -2.77 -8.99 -8.38
N ASP A 48 -3.29 -10.02 -9.03
CA ASP A 48 -4.64 -10.54 -8.77
C ASP A 48 -4.59 -11.76 -7.84
N VAL A 49 -5.18 -11.61 -6.65
CA VAL A 49 -5.32 -12.68 -5.64
C VAL A 49 -6.79 -13.11 -5.47
N GLY A 50 -7.70 -12.56 -6.26
CA GLY A 50 -9.13 -12.85 -6.21
C GLY A 50 -9.60 -13.85 -7.26
N THR A 51 -8.75 -14.21 -8.21
CA THR A 51 -9.08 -15.08 -9.34
C THR A 51 -8.02 -16.15 -9.50
N CYS A 52 -8.41 -17.41 -9.70
CA CYS A 52 -7.48 -18.49 -9.95
C CYS A 52 -6.83 -18.34 -11.33
N PRO A 53 -5.48 -18.36 -11.44
CA PRO A 53 -4.79 -18.23 -12.73
C PRO A 53 -4.96 -19.47 -13.62
N VAL A 54 -5.33 -20.63 -13.07
CA VAL A 54 -5.47 -21.88 -13.82
C VAL A 54 -6.88 -22.04 -14.41
N CYS A 55 -7.92 -21.77 -13.61
CA CYS A 55 -9.31 -22.03 -14.02
C CYS A 55 -10.19 -20.77 -14.15
N GLY A 56 -9.72 -19.60 -13.73
CA GLY A 56 -10.49 -18.35 -13.79
C GLY A 56 -11.61 -18.21 -12.75
N GLY A 57 -11.74 -19.16 -11.82
CA GLY A 57 -12.74 -19.10 -10.75
C GLY A 57 -12.41 -18.07 -9.66
N ASP A 58 -13.44 -17.66 -8.91
CA ASP A 58 -13.29 -16.76 -7.76
C ASP A 58 -12.54 -17.45 -6.61
N LEU A 59 -11.52 -16.77 -6.06
CA LEU A 59 -10.78 -17.20 -4.87
C LEU A 59 -11.22 -16.41 -3.63
N VAL A 60 -11.21 -17.10 -2.48
CA VAL A 60 -11.43 -16.49 -1.16
C VAL A 60 -10.09 -16.39 -0.43
N ILE A 61 -9.74 -15.20 0.03
CA ILE A 61 -8.52 -14.96 0.79
C ILE A 61 -8.71 -15.54 2.20
N GLY A 62 -7.98 -16.61 2.53
CA GLY A 62 -8.03 -17.25 3.85
C GLY A 62 -7.39 -16.42 4.97
N GLY A 63 -6.38 -15.61 4.65
CA GLY A 63 -5.69 -14.76 5.62
C GLY A 63 -4.45 -14.11 5.02
N ALA A 64 -3.82 -13.22 5.79
CA ALA A 64 -2.50 -12.69 5.49
C ALA A 64 -1.57 -13.02 6.66
N ILE A 65 -0.45 -13.68 6.38
CA ILE A 65 0.59 -13.97 7.37
C ILE A 65 1.35 -12.67 7.62
N GLN A 66 1.41 -12.25 8.88
CA GLN A 66 2.06 -11.00 9.29
C GLN A 66 3.17 -11.23 10.33
N ASP A 67 3.17 -12.39 10.99
CA ASP A 67 4.20 -12.75 11.95
C ASP A 67 5.51 -13.11 11.21
N PRO A 68 6.63 -12.42 11.47
CA PRO A 68 7.91 -12.71 10.83
C PRO A 68 8.36 -14.16 10.98
N ALA A 69 8.11 -14.79 12.13
CA ALA A 69 8.49 -16.19 12.35
C ALA A 69 7.75 -17.14 11.41
N GLU A 70 6.44 -16.93 11.24
CA GLU A 70 5.61 -17.72 10.34
C GLU A 70 5.89 -17.43 8.86
N ILE A 71 6.23 -16.18 8.52
CA ILE A 71 6.68 -15.84 7.16
C ILE A 71 7.95 -16.63 6.81
N ARG A 72 8.98 -16.60 7.68
CA ARG A 72 10.24 -17.34 7.49
C ARG A 72 9.98 -18.84 7.35
N ARG A 73 9.19 -19.41 8.27
CA ARG A 73 8.81 -20.83 8.23
C ARG A 73 8.13 -21.22 6.93
N TYR A 74 7.18 -20.40 6.46
CA TYR A 74 6.49 -20.63 5.20
C TYR A 74 7.43 -20.54 3.99
N LEU A 75 8.25 -19.48 3.92
CA LEU A 75 9.20 -19.27 2.83
C LEU A 75 10.23 -20.41 2.74
N HIS A 76 10.78 -20.84 3.88
CA HIS A 76 11.66 -22.00 3.96
C HIS A 76 10.96 -23.28 3.47
N HIS A 77 9.70 -23.50 3.85
CA HIS A 77 8.95 -24.67 3.40
C HIS A 77 8.73 -24.72 1.87
N VAL A 78 8.53 -23.56 1.23
CA VAL A 78 8.35 -23.47 -0.23
C VAL A 78 9.67 -23.34 -1.00
N GLY A 79 10.81 -23.26 -0.31
CA GLY A 79 12.15 -23.15 -0.92
C GLY A 79 12.46 -21.77 -1.51
N ILE A 80 11.84 -20.71 -0.97
CA ILE A 80 12.13 -19.32 -1.34
C ILE A 80 13.06 -18.71 -0.29
N GLU A 81 14.01 -17.89 -0.71
CA GLU A 81 14.87 -17.13 0.20
C GLU A 81 14.03 -16.26 1.16
N GLU A 82 14.30 -16.40 2.46
CA GLU A 82 13.57 -15.67 3.50
C GLU A 82 14.01 -14.21 3.63
N HIS A 83 15.25 -13.92 3.24
CA HIS A 83 15.82 -12.59 3.33
C HIS A 83 15.44 -11.75 2.10
N PRO A 84 15.07 -10.47 2.29
CA PRO A 84 14.85 -9.60 1.16
C PRO A 84 16.15 -9.43 0.36
N PRO A 85 16.07 -9.23 -0.96
CA PRO A 85 17.25 -8.91 -1.75
C PRO A 85 17.91 -7.64 -1.20
N PRO A 86 19.25 -7.52 -1.26
CA PRO A 86 19.96 -6.35 -0.79
C PRO A 86 19.40 -5.10 -1.48
N VAL A 87 19.17 -4.05 -0.69
CA VAL A 87 18.61 -2.80 -1.21
C VAL A 87 19.60 -2.21 -2.21
N ALA A 88 19.21 -2.18 -3.48
CA ALA A 88 20.00 -1.51 -4.51
C ALA A 88 20.07 0.00 -4.22
N PRO A 89 21.20 0.67 -4.53
CA PRO A 89 21.31 2.11 -4.37
C PRO A 89 20.18 2.81 -5.15
N ALA A 90 19.71 3.94 -4.61
CA ALA A 90 18.69 4.74 -5.28
C ALA A 90 19.18 5.11 -6.69
N ARG A 91 18.31 4.96 -7.69
CA ARG A 91 18.66 5.27 -9.09
C ARG A 91 19.16 6.71 -9.25
N ASN A 92 18.59 7.63 -8.46
CA ASN A 92 19.03 9.01 -8.35
C ASN A 92 19.19 9.32 -6.87
N GLU A 93 20.34 9.85 -6.47
CA GLU A 93 20.51 10.45 -5.16
C GLU A 93 19.72 11.77 -5.13
N GLN A 94 18.97 12.01 -4.05
CA GLN A 94 18.37 13.33 -3.85
C GLN A 94 19.53 14.30 -3.64
N MET A 95 19.67 15.26 -4.55
CA MET A 95 20.68 16.31 -4.43
C MET A 95 20.47 16.98 -3.07
N GLU A 96 21.44 16.81 -2.18
CA GLU A 96 21.48 17.45 -0.88
C GLU A 96 21.37 18.95 -1.11
N LEU A 97 20.49 19.64 -0.37
CA LEU A 97 20.41 21.10 -0.39
C LEU A 97 21.68 21.65 0.29
N VAL A 98 22.81 21.58 -0.42
CA VAL A 98 24.08 22.11 0.05
C VAL A 98 23.99 23.63 -0.04
N GLY A 99 23.71 24.28 1.08
CA GLY A 99 23.66 25.74 1.07
C GLY A 99 23.26 26.47 2.35
N LEU A 100 23.49 25.91 3.56
CA LEU A 100 23.68 26.70 4.78
C LEU A 100 24.50 25.86 5.77
N GLY A 101 25.81 26.06 5.79
CA GLY A 101 26.74 25.25 6.58
C GLY A 101 26.69 25.50 8.09
N TYR A 102 26.88 24.43 8.85
CA TYR A 102 27.81 24.35 9.99
C TYR A 102 28.09 22.86 10.25
N VAL A 103 29.37 22.52 10.43
CA VAL A 103 29.90 21.15 10.57
C VAL A 103 29.72 20.64 12.00
N ASP A 104 29.32 19.38 12.17
CA ASP A 104 30.03 18.46 13.05
C ASP A 104 29.60 17.01 12.78
N GLU A 105 30.59 16.12 12.89
CA GLU A 105 30.52 14.68 12.67
C GLU A 105 29.35 14.05 13.41
N LEU A 106 28.33 13.59 12.66
CA LEU A 106 27.46 12.54 13.15
C LEU A 106 27.61 11.38 12.19
N GLU A 107 28.48 10.45 12.60
CA GLU A 107 28.58 9.11 12.05
C GLU A 107 27.19 8.59 11.73
N VAL A 108 26.95 8.25 10.46
CA VAL A 108 25.83 7.41 10.08
C VAL A 108 26.14 6.04 10.69
N GLN A 109 25.69 5.83 11.93
CA GLN A 109 25.67 4.51 12.54
C GLN A 109 24.68 3.68 11.74
N VAL A 110 25.21 2.89 10.80
CA VAL A 110 24.49 1.75 10.23
C VAL A 110 24.13 0.86 11.40
N HIS A 111 22.86 0.89 11.81
CA HIS A 111 22.38 0.12 12.95
C HIS A 111 22.63 -1.37 12.69
N PRO A 112 23.37 -2.09 13.57
CA PRO A 112 23.82 -3.45 13.34
C PRO A 112 22.73 -4.47 13.71
N ASN A 113 21.47 -4.22 13.38
CA ASN A 113 20.40 -5.15 13.72
C ASN A 113 19.50 -5.42 12.53
N TYR A 114 20.03 -6.24 11.63
CA TYR A 114 19.27 -7.22 10.85
C TYR A 114 20.18 -8.42 10.56
N GLU A 115 20.45 -9.22 11.60
CA GLU A 115 20.72 -10.65 11.40
C GLU A 115 19.39 -11.40 11.16
#